data_AF-A0A351JLP2-F1
#
_entry.id   AF-A0A351JLP2-F1
#
_cell.length_a   1.000
_cell.length_b   1.000
_cell.length_c   1.000
_cell.angle_alpha   90.00
_cell.angle_beta   90.00
_cell.angle_gamma   90.00
#
_symmetry.space_group_name_H-M   'P 1'
#
loop_
_entity.id
_entity.type
_entity.pdbx_description
1 polymer ?
#
loop_
_entity_poly.entity_id
_entity_poly.type
_entity_poly.pdbx_seq_one_letter_code
_entity_poly.pdbx_strand_id
1 'polypeptide(L)' 'MCSGELRAGIGAHLAWLGETKAELDREITARVRSDSRWRARAKLLKSVPGVGPVLSATLVACMP' A
#
# COMPACT_ATOMS: atom_id res chain seq x y z
N MET A 1 37.65 5.53 0.17
CA MET A 1 36.82 4.66 -0.70
C MET A 1 35.60 4.06 0.02
N CYS A 2 35.55 3.96 1.36
CA CYS A 2 34.43 3.33 2.10
C CYS A 2 33.05 4.02 2.03
N SER A 3 32.93 5.34 1.78
CA SER A 3 31.61 6.00 1.74
C SER A 3 30.77 5.64 0.51
N GLY A 4 31.41 5.25 -0.60
CA GLY A 4 30.70 4.89 -1.83
C GLY A 4 29.92 3.59 -1.69
N GLU A 5 30.55 2.56 -1.12
CA GLU A 5 29.96 1.24 -0.87
C GLU A 5 28.82 1.32 0.16
N LEU A 6 28.99 2.10 1.23
CA LEU A 6 27.92 2.34 2.21
C LEU A 6 26.71 3.02 1.56
N ARG A 7 26.93 4.05 0.73
CA ARG A 7 25.86 4.77 0.05
C ARG A 7 25.14 3.86 -0.96
N ALA A 8 25.88 3.02 -1.68
CA ALA A 8 25.31 2.01 -2.58
C ALA A 8 24.48 0.99 -1.81
N GLY A 9 24.97 0.51 -0.65
CA GLY A 9 24.24 -0.40 0.23
C GLY A 9 22.92 0.20 0.71
N ILE A 10 22.92 1.44 1.20
CA ILE A 10 21.68 2.14 1.59
C ILE A 10 20.73 2.29 0.41
N GLY A 11 21.25 2.66 -0.77
CA GLY A 11 20.45 2.79 -1.99
C GLY A 11 19.75 1.48 -2.37
N ALA A 12 20.45 0.35 -2.29
CA ALA A 12 19.88 -0.96 -2.57
C ALA A 12 18.75 -1.33 -1.58
N HIS A 13 18.94 -1.05 -0.29
CA HIS A 13 17.90 -1.30 0.72
C HIS A 13 16.67 -0.42 0.52
N LEU A 14 16.86 0.86 0.15
CA LEU A 14 15.74 1.75 -0.17
C LEU A 14 14.96 1.29 -1.39
N ALA A 15 15.66 0.83 -2.43
CA ALA A 15 15.01 0.26 -3.61
C ALA A 15 14.20 -0.98 -3.25
N TRP A 16 14.79 -1.92 -2.52
CA TRP A 16 14.12 -3.13 -2.07
C TRP A 16 12.90 -2.84 -1.18
N LEU A 17 13.01 -1.89 -0.23
CA LEU A 17 11.87 -1.46 0.59
C LEU A 17 10.75 -0.82 -0.24
N GLY A 18 11.12 -0.02 -1.24
CA GLY A 18 10.17 0.58 -2.17
C GLY A 18 9.40 -0.46 -2.98
N GLU A 19 10.10 -1.47 -3.51
CA GLU A 19 9.49 -2.59 -4.24
C GLU A 19 8.60 -3.44 -3.33
N THR A 20 9.09 -3.78 -2.14
CA THR A 20 8.35 -4.56 -1.14
C THR A 20 7.07 -3.84 -0.73
N LYS A 21 7.15 -2.52 -0.52
CA LYS A 21 5.98 -1.70 -0.25
C LYS A 21 4.97 -1.73 -1.40
N ALA A 22 5.44 -1.57 -2.63
CA ALA A 22 4.57 -1.59 -3.81
C ALA A 22 3.86 -2.95 -3.96
N GLU A 23 4.55 -4.06 -3.66
CA GLU A 23 3.94 -5.38 -3.67
C GLU A 23 2.84 -5.52 -2.62
N LEU A 24 3.11 -5.12 -1.38
CA LEU A 24 2.11 -5.14 -0.31
C LEU A 24 0.88 -4.27 -0.66
N ASP A 25 1.09 -3.09 -1.27
CA ASP A 25 0.00 -2.22 -1.71
C ASP A 25 -0.88 -2.91 -2.79
N ARG A 26 -0.26 -3.68 -3.71
CA ARG A 26 -0.98 -4.49 -4.70
C ARG A 26 -1.76 -5.62 -4.04
N GLU A 27 -1.14 -6.35 -3.13
CA GLU A 27 -1.76 -7.44 -2.39
C GLU A 27 -2.98 -7.00 -1.57
N ILE A 28 -2.86 -5.88 -0.83
CA ILE A 28 -3.97 -5.31 -0.06
C ILE A 28 -5.11 -4.93 -1.00
N THR A 29 -4.80 -4.28 -2.12
CA THR A 29 -5.81 -3.90 -3.11
C THR A 29 -6.51 -5.12 -3.71
N ALA A 30 -5.76 -6.20 -3.97
CA ALA A 30 -6.32 -7.45 -4.47
C ALA A 30 -7.29 -8.09 -3.45
N ARG A 31 -6.90 -8.16 -2.17
CA ARG A 31 -7.75 -8.69 -1.08
C ARG A 31 -9.03 -7.87 -0.88
N VAL A 32 -8.93 -6.54 -0.90
CA VAL A 32 -10.11 -5.66 -0.82
C VAL A 32 -11.04 -5.86 -2.02
N ARG A 33 -10.50 -6.16 -3.20
CA ARG A 33 -11.31 -6.45 -4.38
C ARG A 33 -11.89 -7.85 -4.37
N SER A 34 -11.23 -8.87 -3.84
CA SER A 34 -11.75 -10.24 -3.85
C SER A 34 -12.99 -10.41 -2.98
N ASP A 35 -13.06 -9.71 -1.85
CA ASP A 35 -14.22 -9.75 -0.95
C ASP A 35 -15.32 -8.77 -1.40
N SER A 36 -16.54 -9.27 -1.62
CA SER A 36 -17.67 -8.47 -2.12
C SER A 36 -18.16 -7.41 -1.13
N ARG A 37 -18.14 -7.70 0.17
CA ARG A 37 -18.50 -6.78 1.26
C ARG A 37 -17.46 -5.65 1.36
N TRP A 38 -16.18 -5.99 1.31
CA TRP A 38 -15.08 -5.02 1.38
C TRP A 38 -15.02 -4.14 0.14
N ARG A 39 -15.23 -4.72 -1.05
CA ARG A 39 -15.28 -3.97 -2.32
C ARG A 39 -16.41 -2.93 -2.31
N ALA A 40 -17.60 -3.30 -1.85
CA ALA A 40 -18.73 -2.39 -1.77
C ALA A 40 -18.44 -1.22 -0.80
N ARG A 41 -17.90 -1.52 0.38
CA ARG A 41 -17.52 -0.50 1.37
C ARG A 41 -16.41 0.42 0.86
N ALA A 42 -15.37 -0.13 0.25
CA ALA A 42 -14.28 0.65 -0.33
C ALA A 42 -14.78 1.57 -1.46
N LYS A 43 -15.76 1.12 -2.27
CA LYS A 43 -16.37 1.94 -3.31
C LYS A 43 -17.14 3.14 -2.73
N LEU A 44 -17.89 2.94 -1.64
CA LEU A 44 -18.59 4.02 -0.94
C LEU A 44 -17.61 5.01 -0.33
N LEU A 45 -16.55 4.54 0.32
CA LEU A 45 -15.55 5.43 0.92
C LEU A 45 -14.87 6.33 -0.13
N LYS A 46 -14.59 5.79 -1.32
CA LYS A 46 -13.97 6.55 -2.43
C LYS A 46 -14.86 7.61 -3.05
N SER A 47 -16.17 7.65 -2.77
CA SER A 47 -17.02 8.73 -3.27
C SER A 47 -16.84 10.03 -2.47
N VAL A 48 -16.16 9.97 -1.32
CA VAL A 48 -15.83 11.16 -0.51
C VAL A 48 -14.55 11.80 -1.08
N PRO A 49 -14.58 13.11 -1.43
CA PRO A 49 -13.39 13.82 -1.89
C PRO A 49 -12.22 13.67 -0.91
N GLY A 50 -11.03 13.36 -1.44
CA GLY A 50 -9.82 13.14 -0.63
C GLY A 50 -9.62 11.70 -0.15
N VAL A 51 -10.59 10.79 -0.34
CA VAL A 51 -10.42 9.38 0.03
C VAL A 51 -9.75 8.59 -1.09
N GLY A 52 -8.43 8.43 -0.95
CA GLY A 52 -7.62 7.60 -1.84
C GLY A 52 -7.68 6.09 -1.53
N PRO A 53 -7.05 5.26 -2.37
CA PRO A 53 -7.03 3.80 -2.21
C PRO A 53 -6.47 3.31 -0.87
N VAL A 54 -5.42 3.98 -0.36
CA VAL A 54 -4.78 3.63 0.91
C VAL A 54 -5.72 3.90 2.08
N LEU A 55 -6.24 5.13 2.21
CA LEU A 55 -7.17 5.49 3.27
C LEU A 55 -8.43 4.61 3.25
N SER A 56 -8.97 4.35 2.06
CA SER A 56 -10.10 3.45 1.89
C SER A 56 -9.81 2.03 2.40
N ALA A 57 -8.64 1.46 2.06
CA ALA A 57 -8.24 0.14 2.53
C ALA A 57 -8.06 0.11 4.06
N THR A 58 -7.42 1.13 4.64
CA THR A 58 -7.25 1.27 6.09
C THR A 58 -8.60 1.32 6.81
N LEU A 59 -9.53 2.13 6.33
CA LEU A 59 -10.85 2.26 6.95
C LEU A 59 -11.66 0.96 6.87
N VAL A 60 -11.58 0.22 5.75
CA VAL A 60 -12.22 -1.10 5.64
C VAL A 60 -11.62 -2.09 6.62
N ALA A 61 -10.29 -2.07 6.83
CA ALA A 61 -9.60 -2.95 7.77
C ALA A 61 -9.97 -2.66 9.25
N CYS A 62 -10.33 -1.43 9.58
CA CYS A 62 -10.73 -1.02 10.92
C CYS A 62 -12.22 -1.29 11.23
N MET A 63 -12.99 -1.86 10.30
CA MET A 63 -14.41 -2.16 10.50
C MET A 63 -14.62 -3.55 11.12
N PRO A 64 -15.68 -3.74 11.93
CA PRO A 64 -16.09 -5.06 12.41
C PRO A 64 -16.70 -5.93 11.30
#